data_AF-A0A7C5K149-F1
#
_entry.id   AF-A0A7C5K149-F1
#
_cell.length_a   1.000
_cell.length_b   1.000
_cell.length_c   1.000
_cell.angle_alpha   90.00
_cell.angle_beta   90.00
_cell.angle_gamma   90.00
#
_symmetry.space_group_name_H-M   'P 1'
#
loop_
_entity.id
_entity.type
_entity.pdbx_description
1 polymer ?
#
loop_
_entity_poly.entity_id
_entity_poly.type
_entity_poly.pdbx_seq_one_letter_code
_entity_poly.pdbx_strand_id
1 'polypeptide(L)'
;MGLEEGVENEFFVRFLGDEKTALAKLSAIGVEVVHKYVTGIYYVKIPKDNYSEAIARISAMIEKNEITYWEPVRRTKTPEQ
;
A
#
# COMPACT_ATOMS: atom_id res chain seq x y z
N MET A 1 -8.05 -0.08 26.58
CA MET A 1 -7.02 0.37 25.61
C MET A 1 -7.02 -0.64 24.48
N GLY A 2 -7.48 -0.25 23.28
CA GLY A 2 -7.48 -1.15 22.12
C GLY A 2 -6.07 -1.29 21.58
N LEU A 3 -5.57 -2.51 21.47
CA LEU A 3 -4.29 -2.80 20.81
C LEU A 3 -4.50 -2.55 19.31
N GLU A 4 -4.00 -1.43 18.79
CA GLU A 4 -3.86 -1.20 17.36
C GLU A 4 -2.78 -2.16 16.85
N GLU A 5 -3.17 -3.19 16.12
CA GLU A 5 -2.24 -4.09 15.46
C GLU A 5 -2.12 -3.64 13.99
N GLY A 6 -0.92 -3.19 13.61
CA GLY A 6 -0.62 -2.96 12.21
C GLY A 6 -0.71 -4.28 11.47
N VAL A 7 -1.43 -4.33 10.35
CA VAL A 7 -1.52 -5.56 9.57
C VAL A 7 -0.21 -5.70 8.81
N GLU A 8 0.57 -6.71 9.17
CA GLU A 8 1.85 -6.96 8.55
C GLU A 8 1.68 -7.12 7.02
N ASN A 9 2.44 -6.32 6.28
CA ASN A 9 2.53 -6.32 4.82
C ASN A 9 1.33 -5.74 4.03
N GLU A 10 0.39 -5.07 4.69
CA GLU A 10 -0.73 -4.38 4.04
C GLU A 10 -0.54 -2.87 4.09
N PHE A 11 -0.73 -2.17 2.96
CA PHE A 11 -0.52 -0.72 2.86
C PHE A 11 -1.58 -0.03 2.01
N PHE A 12 -1.89 1.22 2.34
CA PHE A 12 -2.55 2.15 1.44
C PHE A 12 -1.48 2.98 0.71
N VAL A 13 -1.60 3.11 -0.61
CA VAL A 13 -0.69 3.90 -1.44
C VAL A 13 -1.52 4.82 -2.33
N ARG A 14 -1.23 6.12 -2.34
CA ARG A 14 -1.92 7.10 -3.20
C ARG A 14 -1.05 7.53 -4.36
N PHE A 15 -1.49 7.24 -5.59
CA PHE A 15 -0.78 7.63 -6.81
C PHE A 15 -1.25 8.99 -7.34
N LEU A 16 -0.32 9.74 -7.95
CA LEU A 16 -0.58 11.03 -8.59
C LEU A 16 -0.95 10.92 -10.09
N GLY A 17 -0.77 9.73 -10.68
CA GLY A 17 -0.96 9.49 -12.11
C GLY A 17 -2.25 8.74 -12.47
N ASP A 18 -2.35 8.37 -13.74
CA ASP A 18 -3.38 7.48 -14.23
C ASP A 18 -3.28 6.08 -13.62
N GLU A 19 -4.44 5.44 -13.51
CA GLU A 19 -4.59 4.11 -12.92
C GLU A 19 -3.76 3.05 -13.64
N LYS A 20 -3.69 3.10 -14.97
CA LYS A 20 -2.96 2.11 -15.76
C LYS A 20 -1.48 2.10 -15.39
N THR A 21 -0.88 3.29 -15.24
CA THR A 21 0.50 3.44 -14.81
C THR A 21 0.69 2.99 -13.36
N ALA A 22 -0.23 3.33 -12.46
CA ALA A 22 -0.18 2.89 -11.06
C ALA A 22 -0.19 1.36 -10.94
N LEU A 23 -1.13 0.69 -11.62
CA LEU A 23 -1.24 -0.77 -11.61
C LEU A 23 0.00 -1.44 -12.22
N ALA A 24 0.53 -0.91 -13.32
CA ALA A 24 1.75 -1.43 -13.93
C ALA A 24 2.95 -1.33 -12.98
N LYS A 25 3.10 -0.21 -12.27
CA LYS A 25 4.18 0.00 -11.30
C LYS A 25 4.06 -0.93 -10.10
N LEU A 26 2.86 -1.05 -9.52
CA LEU A 26 2.60 -1.94 -8.39
C LEU A 26 2.85 -3.40 -8.77
N SER A 27 2.39 -3.83 -9.94
CA SER A 27 2.66 -5.18 -10.45
C SER A 27 4.15 -5.41 -10.69
N ALA A 28 4.89 -4.41 -11.19
CA ALA A 28 6.32 -4.53 -11.48
C ALA A 28 7.20 -4.70 -10.24
N ILE A 29 6.74 -4.22 -9.08
CA ILE A 29 7.45 -4.37 -7.80
C ILE A 29 6.89 -5.54 -6.97
N GLY A 30 6.06 -6.39 -7.57
CA GLY A 30 5.51 -7.59 -6.94
C GLY A 30 4.54 -7.31 -5.80
N VAL A 31 3.81 -6.19 -5.83
CA VAL A 31 2.69 -5.96 -4.91
C VAL A 31 1.38 -6.46 -5.48
N GLU A 32 0.58 -7.09 -4.63
CA GLU A 32 -0.79 -7.47 -4.95
C GLU A 32 -1.73 -6.31 -4.66
N VAL A 33 -2.58 -5.93 -5.61
CA VAL A 33 -3.61 -4.90 -5.40
C VAL A 33 -4.87 -5.59 -4.89
N VAL A 34 -5.22 -5.35 -3.63
CA VAL A 34 -6.39 -5.96 -2.98
C VAL A 34 -7.65 -5.16 -3.28
N HIS A 35 -7.56 -3.83 -3.20
CA HIS A 35 -8.70 -2.96 -3.48
C HIS A 35 -8.24 -1.62 -4.04
N LYS A 36 -9.11 -1.00 -4.84
CA LYS A 36 -8.90 0.31 -5.43
C LYS A 36 -10.04 1.24 -5.01
N TYR A 37 -9.67 2.36 -4.42
CA TYR A 37 -10.60 3.44 -4.08
C TYR A 37 -10.67 4.46 -5.21
N VAL A 38 -11.85 5.05 -5.41
CA VAL A 38 -12.14 6.06 -6.45
C VAL A 38 -11.21 7.28 -6.34
N THR A 39 -10.66 7.54 -5.16
CA THR A 39 -9.76 8.65 -4.84
C THR A 39 -8.32 8.47 -5.35
N GLY A 40 -8.00 7.37 -6.05
CA GLY A 40 -6.64 7.05 -6.47
C GLY A 40 -5.77 6.43 -5.38
N ILE A 41 -6.41 5.94 -4.31
CA ILE A 41 -5.78 5.17 -3.25
C ILE A 41 -5.91 3.68 -3.58
N TYR A 42 -4.81 2.95 -3.44
CA TYR A 42 -4.74 1.51 -3.64
C TYR A 42 -4.42 0.85 -2.31
N TYR A 43 -5.27 -0.08 -1.90
CA TYR A 43 -4.94 -1.01 -0.85
C TYR A 43 -4.17 -2.16 -1.48
N VAL A 44 -2.92 -2.29 -1.06
CA VAL A 44 -1.96 -3.26 -1.58
C VAL A 44 -1.47 -4.18 -0.48
N LYS A 45 -1.09 -5.40 -0.88
CA LYS A 45 -0.49 -6.41 -0.03
C LYS A 45 0.87 -6.82 -0.60
N ILE A 46 1.90 -6.70 0.21
CA ILE A 46 3.28 -7.06 -0.14
C ILE A 46 3.53 -8.51 0.30
N PRO A 47 4.01 -9.42 -0.56
CA PRO A 47 4.46 -10.74 -0.13
C PRO A 47 5.66 -10.63 0.83
N LYS A 48 5.71 -11.47 1.87
CA LYS A 48 6.78 -11.41 2.90
C LYS A 48 8.19 -11.55 2.28
N ASP A 49 8.34 -12.46 1.32
CA ASP A 49 9.60 -12.71 0.62
C ASP A 49 10.09 -11.50 -0.21
N ASN A 50 9.19 -10.56 -0.52
CA ASN A 50 9.45 -9.38 -1.33
C ASN A 50 9.32 -8.07 -0.53
N TYR A 51 9.16 -8.15 0.80
CA TYR A 51 8.81 -6.99 1.64
C TYR A 51 9.83 -5.85 1.55
N SER A 52 11.10 -6.14 1.82
CA SER A 52 12.16 -5.13 1.87
C SER A 52 12.36 -4.44 0.51
N GLU A 53 12.30 -5.20 -0.59
CA GLU A 53 12.47 -4.65 -1.93
C GLU A 53 11.27 -3.77 -2.33
N ALA A 54 10.04 -4.26 -2.14
CA ALA A 54 8.84 -3.51 -2.46
C ALA A 54 8.76 -2.19 -1.67
N ILE A 55 9.08 -2.20 -0.37
CA ILE A 55 9.09 -0.99 0.47
C ILE A 55 10.14 0.03 -0.02
N ALA A 56 11.35 -0.43 -0.36
CA ALA A 56 12.38 0.44 -0.91
C ALA A 56 11.92 1.10 -2.23
N ARG A 57 11.23 0.33 -3.10
CA ARG A 57 10.67 0.85 -4.36
C ARG A 57 9.54 1.84 -4.14
N ILE A 58 8.61 1.56 -3.23
CA ILE A 58 7.51 2.48 -2.87
C ILE A 58 8.09 3.79 -2.30
N SER A 59 9.13 3.70 -1.46
CA SER A 59 9.79 4.88 -0.91
C SER A 59 10.43 5.73 -2.02
N ALA A 60 11.10 5.10 -2.99
CA ALA A 60 11.65 5.80 -4.15
C ALA A 60 10.56 6.42 -5.06
N MET A 61 9.35 5.86 -5.09
CA MET A 61 8.21 6.44 -5.82
C MET A 61 7.72 7.76 -5.18
N ILE A 62 7.80 7.90 -3.84
CA ILE A 62 7.56 9.20 -3.18
C ILE A 62 8.57 10.23 -3.67
N GLU A 63 9.86 9.88 -3.66
CA GLU A 63 10.94 10.82 -4.03
C GLU A 63 10.83 11.29 -5.49
N LYS A 64 10.26 10.45 -6.36
CA LYS A 64 9.99 10.76 -7.76
C LYS A 64 8.67 11.50 -8.00
N ASN A 65 7.92 11.85 -6.94
CA ASN A 65 6.58 12.42 -7.03
C ASN A 65 5.58 11.54 -7.82
N GLU A 66 5.73 10.22 -7.77
CA GLU A 66 4.79 9.29 -8.43
C GLU A 66 3.62 8.93 -7.51
N ILE A 67 3.87 8.95 -6.20
CA ILE A 67 2.87 8.78 -5.15
C ILE A 67 2.94 9.95 -4.16
N THR A 68 1.80 10.34 -3.59
CA THR A 68 1.76 11.40 -2.57
C THR A 68 2.08 10.88 -1.18
N TYR A 69 1.62 9.67 -0.86
CA TYR A 69 1.80 9.06 0.44
C TYR A 69 1.60 7.55 0.36
N TRP A 70 2.14 6.85 1.35
CA TRP A 70 1.77 5.49 1.68
C TRP A 70 1.71 5.32 3.20
N GLU A 71 0.85 4.43 3.69
CA GLU A 71 0.70 4.15 5.10
C GLU A 71 0.36 2.67 5.34
N PRO A 72 0.83 2.06 6.44
CA PRO A 72 0.44 0.71 6.82
C PRO A 72 -1.05 0.64 7.18
N VAL A 73 -1.72 -0.42 6.76
CA VAL A 73 -3.09 -0.69 7.17
C VAL A 73 -3.09 -1.00 8.67
N ARG A 74 -3.89 -0.24 9.42
CA ARG A 74 -4.14 -0.49 10.84
C ARG A 74 -5.53 -1.07 10.99
N ARG A 75 -5.65 -2.25 11.60
CA ARG A 75 -6.96 -2.79 12.00
C ARG A 75 -7.14 -2.52 13.48
N THR A 76 -8.15 -1.73 13.81
CA THR A 76 -8.66 -1.72 15.17
C THR A 76 -9.40 -3.04 15.37
N LYS A 77 -9.03 -3.84 16.38
CA LYS A 77 -9.90 -4.92 16.86
C LYS A 77 -11.19 -4.24 17.29
N THR A 78 -12.21 -4.29 16.45
CA THR A 78 -13.56 -3.91 16.87
C THR A 78 -13.89 -4.86 18.01
N PRO A 79 -14.17 -4.39 19.24
CA PRO A 79 -14.73 -5.30 20.24
C PRO A 79 -15.96 -5.92 19.60
N GLU A 80 -15.98 -7.25 19.50
CA GLU A 80 -17.16 -8.00 19.06
C GLU A 80 -18.37 -7.46 19.85
N GLN A 81 -19.41 -7.00 19.14
CA GLN A 81 -20.67 -6.58 19.76
C GLN A 81 -21.46 -7.79 20.23
#